data_AF-A0A961MRA7-F1
#
_entry.id   AF-A0A961MRA7-F1
#
_cell.length_a   1.000
_cell.length_b   1.000
_cell.length_c   1.000
_cell.angle_alpha   90.00
_cell.angle_beta   90.00
_cell.angle_gamma   90.00
#
_symmetry.space_group_name_H-M   'P 1'
#
loop_
_entity.id
_entity.type
_entity.pdbx_description
1 polymer ?
#
loop_
_entity_poly.entity_id
_entity_poly.type
_entity_poly.pdbx_seq_one_letter_code
_entity_poly.pdbx_strand_id
1 'polypeptide(L)' 'YEYIVHRLRELAPEVAEGRVIVAHLGSGASMCAIFGGRSVESTMGFTALDGLPMGSRCGQLDPGVVLHLIEER' A
#
# COMPACT_ATOMS: atom_id res chain seq x y z
N TYR A 1 4.74 3.26 -7.58
CA TYR A 1 3.81 4.41 -7.60
C TYR A 1 4.29 5.55 -8.49
N GLU A 2 5.58 5.89 -8.49
CA GLU A 2 6.14 6.96 -9.34
C GLU A 2 5.81 6.82 -10.83
N TYR A 3 5.94 5.62 -11.41
CA TYR A 3 5.53 5.37 -12.80
C TYR A 3 4.06 5.74 -13.06
N ILE A 4 3.16 5.40 -12.12
CA ILE A 4 1.72 5.69 -12.24
C ILE A 4 1.49 7.21 -12.20
N VAL A 5 2.20 7.93 -11.34
CA VAL A 5 2.15 9.41 -11.30
C VAL A 5 2.64 10.01 -12.62
N HIS A 6 3.76 9.52 -13.16
CA HIS A 6 4.27 9.99 -14.45
C HIS A 6 3.26 9.78 -15.58
N ARG A 7 2.66 8.58 -15.66
CA ARG A 7 1.62 8.27 -16.65
C ARG A 7 0.37 9.11 -16.44
N LEU A 8 -0.04 9.36 -15.20
CA LEU A 8 -1.19 10.22 -14.91
C LEU A 8 -0.95 11.67 -15.35
N ARG A 9 0.26 12.21 -15.18
CA ARG A 9 0.59 13.56 -15.65
C ARG A 9 0.46 13.73 -17.16
N GLU A 10 0.70 12.67 -17.92
CA GLU A 10 0.54 12.69 -19.38
C GLU A 10 -0.91 12.47 -19.81
N LEU A 11 -1.62 11.54 -19.15
CA LEU A 11 -2.93 11.07 -19.59
C LEU A 11 -4.10 11.86 -18.99
N ALA A 12 -3.94 12.38 -17.78
CA ALA A 12 -4.97 13.08 -17.01
C ALA A 12 -4.31 14.10 -16.04
N PRO A 13 -3.77 15.22 -16.55
CA PRO A 13 -3.02 16.19 -15.75
C PRO A 13 -3.80 16.72 -14.54
N GLU A 14 -5.10 17.01 -14.71
CA GLU A 14 -5.97 17.46 -13.62
C GLU A 14 -6.16 16.43 -12.50
N VAL A 15 -6.12 15.14 -12.83
CA VAL A 15 -6.19 14.05 -11.85
C VAL A 15 -4.87 13.91 -11.12
N ALA A 16 -3.74 14.04 -11.83
CA ALA A 16 -2.40 13.92 -11.25
C ALA A 16 -2.14 14.98 -10.17
N GLU A 17 -2.68 16.19 -10.34
CA GLU A 17 -2.58 17.28 -9.36
C GLU A 17 -3.59 17.14 -8.20
N GLY A 18 -4.60 16.29 -8.34
CA GLY A 18 -5.65 16.05 -7.35
C GLY A 18 -5.28 15.05 -6.26
N ARG A 19 -6.31 14.43 -5.68
CA ARG A 19 -6.20 13.32 -4.71
C ARG A 19 -6.41 12.00 -5.43
N VAL A 20 -5.41 11.13 -5.39
CA VAL A 20 -5.41 9.84 -6.08
C VAL A 20 -5.11 8.73 -5.08
N ILE A 21 -5.92 7.68 -5.09
CA ILE A 21 -5.59 6.43 -4.43
C ILE A 21 -5.17 5.43 -5.49
N VAL A 22 -3.97 4.87 -5.34
CA VAL A 22 -3.44 3.86 -6.25
C VAL A 22 -3.40 2.52 -5.51
N ALA A 23 -4.00 1.49 -6.10
CA ALA A 23 -3.90 0.11 -5.62
C ALA A 23 -2.95 -0.69 -6.51
N HIS A 24 -1.82 -1.11 -5.97
CA HIS A 24 -0.92 -2.05 -6.62
C HIS A 24 -1.25 -3.47 -6.15
N LEU A 25 -1.87 -4.27 -7.02
CA LEU A 25 -2.38 -5.60 -6.68
C LEU A 25 -1.59 -6.67 -7.43
N GLY A 26 -0.66 -7.32 -6.74
CA GLY A 26 0.11 -8.46 -7.24
C GLY A 26 0.40 -9.47 -6.13
N SER A 27 1.45 -10.29 -6.29
CA SER A 27 1.90 -11.22 -5.24
C SER A 27 2.30 -10.49 -3.94
N GLY A 28 2.78 -9.25 -4.08
CA GLY A 28 2.73 -8.24 -3.04
C GLY A 28 1.69 -7.19 -3.40
N ALA A 29 0.91 -6.77 -2.41
CA ALA A 29 -0.16 -5.81 -2.59
C ALA A 29 0.03 -4.63 -1.63
N SER A 30 -0.17 -3.41 -2.13
CA SER A 30 -0.25 -2.21 -1.31
C SER A 30 -1.17 -1.19 -1.95
N MET A 31 -1.59 -0.21 -1.17
CA MET A 31 -2.18 1.03 -1.67
C MET A 31 -1.35 2.22 -1.25
N CYS A 32 -1.40 3.27 -2.06
CA CYS A 32 -0.74 4.54 -1.79
C CYS A 32 -1.72 5.68 -2.06
N ALA A 33 -1.86 6.57 -1.08
CA ALA A 33 -2.53 7.85 -1.24
C ALA A 33 -1.53 8.86 -1.80
N ILE A 34 -1.95 9.59 -2.83
CA ILE A 34 -1.14 10.56 -3.56
C ILE A 34 -1.90 11.88 -3.62
N PHE A 35 -1.20 12.98 -3.36
CA PHE A 35 -1.74 14.34 -3.49
C PHE A 35 -0.75 15.24 -4.22
N GLY A 36 -1.19 15.89 -5.30
CA GLY A 36 -0.31 16.73 -6.12
C GLY A 36 0.88 15.94 -6.69
N GLY A 37 0.63 14.72 -7.15
CA GLY A 37 1.66 13.80 -7.65
C GLY A 37 2.68 13.29 -6.61
N ARG A 38 2.46 13.52 -5.31
CA ARG A 38 3.37 13.05 -4.24
C ARG A 38 2.66 12.06 -3.32
N SER A 39 3.35 10.98 -2.96
CA SER A 39 2.87 10.02 -1.95
C SER A 39 2.69 10.72 -0.61
N VAL A 40 1.51 10.57 0.00
CA VAL A 40 1.19 11.08 1.34
C VAL A 40 1.04 9.97 2.36
N GLU A 41 0.58 8.79 1.95
CA GLU A 41 0.41 7.63 2.82
C GLU A 41 0.51 6.33 2.03
N SER A 42 0.89 5.25 2.70
CA SER A 42 0.98 3.89 2.14
C SER A 42 0.43 2.89 3.14
N THR A 43 -0.22 1.84 2.66
CA THR A 43 -0.71 0.77 3.53
C THR A 43 0.42 -0.09 4.09
N MET A 44 1.60 -0.10 3.46
CA MET A 44 2.77 -0.78 4.01
C MET A 44 3.45 0.09 5.07
N GLY A 45 3.70 -0.49 6.24
CA GLY A 45 4.48 0.10 7.31
C GLY A 45 5.97 -0.20 7.21
N PHE A 46 6.58 -0.60 8.33
CA PHE A 46 8.03 -0.84 8.41
C PHE A 46 8.52 -1.96 7.48
N THR A 47 7.68 -2.97 7.23
CA THR A 47 7.98 -4.06 6.31
C THR A 47 6.86 -4.24 5.30
N ALA A 48 7.15 -4.97 4.22
CA ALA A 48 6.16 -5.35 3.23
C ALA A 48 5.17 -6.43 3.72
N LEU A 49 5.14 -6.79 5.02
CA LEU A 49 4.11 -7.66 5.60
C LEU A 49 2.84 -6.89 5.93
N ASP A 50 2.99 -5.62 6.33
CA ASP A 50 1.91 -4.78 6.81
C ASP A 50 1.00 -4.27 5.68
N GLY A 51 -0.24 -3.96 6.00
CA GLY A 51 -1.24 -3.46 5.07
C GLY A 51 -2.16 -4.55 4.53
N LEU A 52 -2.21 -4.70 3.21
CA LEU A 52 -3.21 -5.54 2.54
C LEU A 52 -2.90 -7.04 2.68
N PRO A 53 -3.93 -7.91 2.71
CA PRO A 53 -3.75 -9.33 2.48
C PRO A 53 -3.10 -9.61 1.13
N MET A 54 -2.21 -10.61 1.09
CA MET A 54 -1.38 -10.94 -0.08
C MET A 54 -1.32 -12.45 -0.27
N GLY A 55 -0.69 -12.92 -1.36
CA GLY A 55 -0.71 -14.34 -1.72
C GLY A 55 -0.18 -15.31 -0.63
N SER A 56 0.89 -14.92 0.07
CA SER A 56 1.52 -15.72 1.14
C SER A 56 1.81 -14.94 2.42
N ARG A 57 1.26 -13.73 2.53
CA ARG A 57 1.47 -12.81 3.65
C ARG A 57 0.11 -12.36 4.18
N CYS A 58 -0.02 -12.34 5.50
CA CYS A 58 -1.29 -12.05 6.17
C CYS A 58 -1.77 -10.60 6.00
N GLY A 59 -0.86 -9.64 5.78
CA GLY A 59 -1.22 -8.22 5.84
C GLY A 59 -1.23 -7.73 7.29
N GLN A 60 -2.05 -6.72 7.56
CA GLN A 60 -2.31 -6.27 8.93
C GLN A 60 -2.94 -7.38 9.77
N LEU A 61 -2.35 -7.60 10.94
CA LEU A 61 -2.87 -8.46 12.01
C LEU A 61 -2.76 -7.72 13.34
N ASP A 62 -3.60 -8.15 14.30
CA ASP A 62 -3.41 -7.76 15.69
C ASP A 62 -2.04 -8.29 16.19
N PRO A 63 -1.15 -7.43 16.70
CA PRO A 63 0.15 -7.87 17.23
C PRO A 63 0.04 -8.90 18.35
N GLY A 64 -1.04 -8.89 19.14
CA GLY A 64 -1.32 -9.85 20.20
C GLY A 64 -1.53 -11.28 19.69
N VAL A 65 -2.06 -11.45 18.47
CA VAL A 65 -2.19 -12.78 17.83
C VAL A 65 -0.83 -13.39 17.57
N VAL A 66 0.16 -12.59 17.16
CA VAL A 66 1.53 -13.07 16.94
C VAL A 66 2.15 -13.57 18.25
N LEU A 67 1.96 -12.83 19.35
CA LEU A 67 2.46 -13.23 20.67
C LEU A 67 1.79 -14.52 21.16
N HIS A 68 0.46 -14.59 21.06
CA HIS A 68 -0.30 -15.77 21.44
C HIS A 68 0.15 -17.03 20.68
N LEU A 69 0.34 -16.93 19.36
CA LEU A 69 0.83 -18.06 18.54
C LEU A 69 2.28 -18.47 18.84
N ILE A 70 3.10 -17.56 19.36
CA ILE A 70 4.45 -17.88 19.81
C ILE A 70 4.40 -18.65 21.14
N GLU A 71 3.48 -18.30 22.04
CA GLU A 71 3.29 -18.93 23.35
C GLU A 71 2.61 -20.31 23.27
N GLU A 72 1.68 -20.51 22.33
CA GLU A 72 0.98 -21.79 22.12
C GLU A 72 1.82 -22.85 21.35
N ARG A 73 3.06 -22.52 20.98
CA ARG A 73 3.97 -23.43 20.25
C ARG A 73 4.93 -24.22 21.13
#